data_AF-A0A851IJF9-F1
#
_entry.id   AF-A0A851IJF9-F1
#
_cell.length_a   1.000
_cell.length_b   1.000
_cell.length_c   1.000
_cell.angle_alpha   90.00
_cell.angle_beta   90.00
_cell.angle_gamma   90.00
#
_symmetry.space_group_name_H-M   'P 1'
#
loop_
_entity.id
_entity.type
_entity.pdbx_description
1 polymer ?
#
loop_
_entity_poly.entity_id
_entity_poly.type
_entity_poly.pdbx_seq_one_letter_code
_entity_poly.pdbx_strand_id
1 'polypeptide(L)'
;MRFRYPVIDVEKTGKRIEELRKKRGFKVREIAVLMGFQEPQAVYKWQQGKALPSLDNLFALSRLFDVRMEDIIVERTLSAEAA
;
A
#
# COMPACT_ATOMS: atom_id res chain seq x y z
N MET A 1 0.27 29.23 12.29
CA MET A 1 0.41 28.22 11.21
C MET A 1 -0.66 27.15 11.40
N ARG A 2 -1.45 26.84 10.37
CA ARG A 2 -2.37 25.68 10.40
C ARG A 2 -1.61 24.48 9.83
N PHE A 3 -0.99 23.68 10.71
CA PHE A 3 -0.49 22.35 10.34
C PHE A 3 -1.68 21.40 10.31
N ARG A 4 -1.96 20.81 9.14
CA ARG A 4 -2.98 19.77 8.99
C ARG A 4 -2.30 18.43 9.13
N TYR A 5 -2.72 17.65 10.12
CA TYR A 5 -2.19 16.30 10.31
C TYR A 5 -2.53 15.43 9.08
N PRO A 6 -1.54 14.87 8.38
CA PRO A 6 -1.78 14.06 7.19
C PRO A 6 -2.40 12.72 7.59
N VAL A 7 -3.43 12.30 6.87
CA VAL A 7 -4.13 11.03 7.10
C VAL A 7 -3.98 10.17 5.86
N ILE A 8 -3.71 8.87 6.04
CA ILE A 8 -3.57 7.93 4.92
C ILE A 8 -4.95 7.54 4.39
N ASP A 9 -5.10 7.56 3.07
CA ASP A 9 -6.22 6.93 2.38
C ASP A 9 -5.92 5.44 2.19
N VAL A 10 -6.50 4.60 3.06
CA VAL A 10 -6.22 3.16 3.10
C VAL A 10 -6.66 2.46 1.81
N GLU A 11 -7.79 2.86 1.23
CA GLU A 11 -8.29 2.26 -0.01
C GLU A 11 -7.41 2.62 -1.21
N LYS A 12 -7.07 3.91 -1.37
CA LYS A 12 -6.17 4.33 -2.46
C LYS A 12 -4.76 3.78 -2.29
N THR A 13 -4.27 3.69 -1.05
CA THR A 13 -2.98 3.02 -0.75
C THR A 13 -3.03 1.54 -1.13
N GLY A 14 -4.14 0.85 -0.86
CA GLY A 14 -4.35 -0.53 -1.28
C GLY A 14 -4.29 -0.72 -2.80
N LYS A 15 -5.02 0.12 -3.55
CA LYS A 15 -4.97 0.13 -5.03
C LYS A 15 -3.55 0.42 -5.53
N ARG A 16 -2.84 1.35 -4.88
CA ARG A 16 -1.46 1.69 -5.22
C ARG A 16 -0.50 0.51 -5.06
N ILE A 17 -0.66 -0.28 -3.98
CA ILE A 17 0.10 -1.52 -3.78
C ILE A 17 -0.18 -2.52 -4.91
N GLU A 18 -1.44 -2.67 -5.32
CA GLU A 18 -1.81 -3.57 -6.42
C GLU A 18 -1.18 -3.14 -7.75
N GLU A 19 -1.23 -1.85 -8.07
CA GLU A 19 -0.60 -1.28 -9.27
C GLU A 19 0.90 -1.51 -9.30
N LEU A 20 1.61 -1.19 -8.21
CA LEU A 20 3.05 -1.38 -8.11
C LEU A 20 3.44 -2.85 -8.23
N ARG A 21 2.70 -3.74 -7.58
CA ARG A 21 2.86 -5.19 -7.73
C ARG A 21 2.73 -5.61 -9.19
N LYS A 22 1.64 -5.23 -9.85
CA LYS A 22 1.36 -5.58 -11.25
C LYS A 22 2.44 -5.03 -12.18
N LYS A 23 2.88 -3.79 -11.96
CA LYS A 23 3.95 -3.15 -12.74
C LYS A 23 5.28 -3.91 -12.66
N ARG A 24 5.57 -4.53 -11.51
CA ARG A 24 6.78 -5.35 -11.30
C ARG A 24 6.59 -6.82 -11.66
N GLY A 25 5.39 -7.23 -12.10
CA GLY A 25 5.12 -8.59 -12.56
C GLY A 25 4.90 -9.62 -11.45
N PHE A 26 4.86 -9.21 -10.18
CA PHE A 26 4.68 -10.14 -9.06
C PHE A 26 3.25 -10.65 -8.95
N LYS A 27 3.08 -11.92 -8.63
CA LYS A 27 1.82 -12.51 -8.15
C LYS A 27 1.66 -12.22 -6.65
N VAL A 28 0.42 -12.18 -6.19
CA VAL A 28 0.10 -11.95 -4.77
C VAL A 28 0.79 -12.99 -3.87
N ARG A 29 0.78 -14.26 -4.28
CA ARG A 29 1.43 -15.36 -3.54
C ARG A 29 2.95 -15.19 -3.46
N GLU A 30 3.60 -14.63 -4.48
CA GLU A 30 5.05 -14.41 -4.47
C GLU A 30 5.44 -13.35 -3.43
N ILE A 31 4.70 -12.24 -3.36
CA ILE A 31 4.90 -11.23 -2.30
C ILE A 31 4.74 -11.87 -0.91
N ALA A 32 3.70 -12.68 -0.73
CA ALA A 32 3.43 -13.29 0.57
C ALA A 32 4.58 -14.21 1.02
N VAL A 33 5.08 -15.05 0.11
CA VAL A 33 6.22 -15.95 0.38
C VAL A 33 7.50 -15.14 0.68
N LEU A 34 7.78 -14.09 -0.10
CA LEU A 34 8.95 -13.22 0.13
C LEU A 34 8.90 -12.49 1.47
N MET A 35 7.70 -12.27 2.01
CA MET A 35 7.47 -11.67 3.33
C MET A 35 7.38 -12.69 4.46
N GLY A 36 7.61 -13.98 4.18
CA GLY A 36 7.55 -15.06 5.17
C GLY A 36 6.14 -15.49 5.57
N PHE A 37 5.10 -15.06 4.84
CA PHE A 37 3.74 -15.52 5.08
C PHE A 37 3.50 -16.87 4.42
N GLN A 38 2.80 -17.74 5.15
CA GLN A 38 2.33 -19.02 4.60
C GLN A 38 1.17 -18.81 3.60
N GLU A 39 0.34 -17.80 3.83
CA GLU A 39 -0.87 -17.52 3.06
C GLU A 39 -0.91 -16.09 2.48
N PRO A 40 -1.52 -15.88 1.30
CA PRO A 40 -1.54 -14.57 0.62
C PRO A 40 -2.53 -13.56 1.21
N GLN A 41 -3.25 -13.93 2.27
CA GLN A 41 -4.37 -13.16 2.80
C GLN A 41 -3.97 -11.75 3.27
N ALA A 42 -2.75 -11.58 3.80
CA ALA A 42 -2.25 -10.26 4.19
C ALA A 42 -2.20 -9.31 2.98
N VAL A 43 -1.62 -9.77 1.87
CA VAL A 43 -1.47 -8.96 0.65
C VAL A 43 -2.84 -8.65 0.02
N TYR A 44 -3.81 -9.57 0.07
CA TYR A 44 -5.18 -9.27 -0.36
C TYR A 44 -5.86 -8.22 0.53
N LYS A 45 -5.71 -8.30 1.86
CA LYS A 45 -6.27 -7.30 2.79
C LYS A 45 -5.72 -5.90 2.50
N TRP A 46 -4.42 -5.80 2.21
CA TRP A 46 -3.80 -4.52 1.87
C TRP A 46 -4.36 -3.96 0.56
N GLN A 47 -4.37 -4.76 -0.51
CA GLN A 47 -4.87 -4.31 -1.82
C GLN A 47 -6.35 -3.93 -1.81
N GLN A 48 -7.15 -4.58 -0.96
CA GLN A 48 -8.58 -4.28 -0.77
C GLN A 48 -8.82 -3.08 0.17
N GLY A 49 -7.79 -2.45 0.72
CA GLY A 49 -7.94 -1.33 1.65
C GLY A 49 -8.51 -1.71 3.02
N LYS A 50 -8.53 -3.00 3.39
CA LYS A 50 -9.07 -3.48 4.66
C LYS A 50 -8.11 -3.27 5.84
N ALA A 51 -6.82 -3.17 5.56
CA ALA A 51 -5.77 -2.90 6.54
C ALA A 51 -4.55 -2.31 5.83
N LEU A 52 -3.74 -1.53 6.54
CA LEU A 52 -2.42 -1.13 6.05
C LEU A 52 -1.39 -2.26 6.31
N PRO A 53 -0.34 -2.36 5.48
CA PRO A 53 0.86 -3.10 5.86
C PRO A 53 1.45 -2.51 7.15
N SER A 54 2.05 -3.36 7.98
CA SER A 54 2.92 -2.85 9.06
C SER A 54 4.07 -2.03 8.47
N LEU A 55 4.75 -1.23 9.30
CA LEU A 55 5.91 -0.45 8.84
C LEU A 55 6.99 -1.34 8.20
N ASP A 56 7.29 -2.50 8.80
CA ASP A 56 8.25 -3.46 8.24
C ASP A 56 7.81 -3.99 6.88
N ASN A 57 6.53 -4.33 6.73
CA ASN A 57 5.99 -4.80 5.47
C ASN A 57 6.00 -3.69 4.41
N LEU A 58 5.68 -2.45 4.79
CA LEU A 58 5.76 -1.31 3.90
C LEU A 58 7.20 -1.06 3.42
N PHE A 59 8.17 -1.15 4.33
CA PHE A 59 9.59 -1.05 3.99
C PHE A 59 10.01 -2.18 3.04
N ALA A 60 9.60 -3.43 3.30
CA ALA A 60 9.86 -4.55 2.40
C ALA A 60 9.22 -4.35 1.02
N LEU A 61 7.96 -3.88 0.94
CA LEU A 61 7.31 -3.53 -0.33
C LEU A 61 8.09 -2.45 -1.08
N SER A 62 8.61 -1.43 -0.39
CA SER A 62 9.40 -0.38 -1.03
C SER A 62 10.65 -0.94 -1.71
N ARG A 63 11.32 -1.92 -1.11
CA ARG A 63 12.47 -2.61 -1.70
C ARG A 63 12.08 -3.53 -2.84
N LEU A 64 10.99 -4.29 -2.66
CA LEU A 64 10.50 -5.21 -3.69
C LEU A 64 10.00 -4.47 -4.94
N PHE A 65 9.35 -3.33 -4.73
CA PHE A 65 8.84 -2.48 -5.80
C PHE A 65 9.84 -1.47 -6.31
N ASP A 66 11.01 -1.37 -5.68
CA ASP A 66 12.06 -0.41 -6.00
C ASP A 66 11.49 1.02 -6.16
N VAL A 67 10.88 1.47 -5.06
CA VAL A 67 10.29 2.81 -4.86
C VAL A 67 10.54 3.25 -3.42
N ARG A 68 10.27 4.51 -3.08
CA ARG A 68 10.30 4.96 -1.69
C ARG A 68 8.98 4.59 -0.99
N MET A 69 8.95 4.54 0.34
CA MET A 69 7.73 4.17 1.09
C MET A 69 6.59 5.16 0.84
N GLU A 70 6.90 6.44 0.74
CA GLU A 70 5.98 7.53 0.44
C GLU A 70 5.34 7.41 -0.96
N ASP A 71 5.97 6.71 -1.89
CA ASP A 71 5.41 6.48 -3.23
C ASP A 71 4.35 5.35 -3.25
N ILE A 72 4.25 4.60 -2.13
CA ILE A 72 3.23 3.58 -1.87
C ILE A 72 2.02 4.19 -1.15
N ILE A 73 2.26 5.11 -0.21
CA ILE A 73 1.22 5.74 0.61
C ILE A 73 0.48 6.81 -0.18
N VAL A 74 -0.85 6.81 -0.09
CA VAL A 74 -1.68 7.90 -0.63
C VAL A 74 -2.24 8.73 0.52
N GLU A 75 -1.96 10.04 0.52
CA GLU A 75 -2.57 10.97 1.47
C GLU A 75 -4.06 11.15 1.13
N ARG A 76 -4.92 11.07 2.16
CA ARG A 76 -6.34 11.41 2.08
C ARG A 76 -6.44 12.91 1.83
N THR A 77 -6.54 13.27 0.56
CA THR A 77 -7.01 14.59 0.19
C THR A 77 -8.49 14.64 0.48
N LEU A 78 -8.92 15.61 1.29
CA LEU A 78 -10.32 16.01 1.31
C LEU A 78 -10.62 16.56 -0.09
N SER A 79 -11.10 15.71 -0.97
CA SER A 79 -11.81 16.15 -2.15
C SER A 79 -13.00 16.93 -1.62
N ALA A 80 -13.03 18.24 -1.89
CA ALA A 80 -14.30 18.92 -1.99
C ALA A 80 -15.07 18.17 -3.08
N GLU A 81 -15.96 17.27 -2.68
CA GLU A 81 -16.92 16.69 -3.61
C GLU A 81 -17.78 17.84 -4.11
N ALA A 82 -17.43 18.23 -5.34
CA ALA A 82 -18.27 18.67 -6.45
C ALA A 82 -19.64 19.25 -6.08
N ALA A 83 -19.76 20.52 -6.44
CA ALA A 83 -20.99 21.17 -6.88
C ALA A 83 -21.77 20.36 -7.93
#